data_AF-A0A2V7AHP4-F1
#
_entry.id   AF-A0A2V7AHP4-F1
#
_cell.length_a   1.000
_cell.length_b   1.000
_cell.length_c   1.000
_cell.angle_alpha   90.00
_cell.angle_beta   90.00
_cell.angle_gamma   90.00
#
_symmetry.space_group_name_H-M   'P 1'
#
loop_
_entity.id
_entity.type
_entity.pdbx_description
1 polymer ?
#
loop_
_entity_poly.entity_id
_entity_poly.type
_entity_poly.pdbx_seq_one_letter_code
_entity_poly.pdbx_strand_id
1 'polypeptide(L)'
;AIACAAGLATLAELRRPGAYERLFKTGGRLRDGLAAAVRKHGLAAQVSGEPPVFDIFFTDRPIVDYRATLTADRERIKRFNQELLRRGAVKAVNKIYVSLAHTDQDVDDTLEIFDQALAAIAAGT
;
A
#
# COMPACT_ATOMS: atom_id res chain seq x y z
N ALA A 1 33.21 -1.96 4.09
CA ALA A 1 33.24 -0.49 4.22
C ALA A 1 31.98 0.18 3.66
N ILE A 2 31.61 -0.07 2.39
CA ILE A 2 30.47 0.61 1.71
C ILE A 2 29.13 0.41 2.42
N ALA A 3 28.76 -0.83 2.78
CA ALA A 3 27.49 -1.10 3.46
C ALA A 3 27.34 -0.37 4.81
N CYS A 4 28.41 -0.31 5.62
CA CYS A 4 28.39 0.41 6.88
C CYS A 4 28.25 1.93 6.67
N ALA A 5 28.97 2.50 5.69
CA ALA A 5 28.85 3.91 5.36
C ALA A 5 27.44 4.28 4.88
N ALA A 6 26.84 3.47 3.98
CA ALA A 6 25.47 3.67 3.54
C ALA A 6 24.46 3.53 4.69
N GLY A 7 24.64 2.54 5.57
CA GLY A 7 23.78 2.35 6.74
C GLY A 7 23.82 3.55 7.70
N LEU A 8 25.00 4.09 7.98
CA LEU A 8 25.14 5.30 8.81
C LEU A 8 24.48 6.52 8.16
N ALA A 9 24.62 6.70 6.85
CA ALA A 9 23.96 7.77 6.12
C ALA A 9 22.42 7.64 6.18
N THR A 10 21.86 6.44 5.98
CA THR A 10 20.43 6.18 6.13
C THR A 10 19.95 6.51 7.54
N LEU A 11 20.68 6.10 8.57
CA LEU A 11 20.32 6.44 9.96
C LEU A 11 20.38 7.94 10.23
N ALA A 12 21.30 8.68 9.60
CA ALA A 12 21.36 10.13 9.72
C ALA A 12 20.12 10.80 9.09
N GLU A 13 19.67 10.33 7.93
CA GLU A 13 18.43 10.80 7.28
C GLU A 13 17.20 10.51 8.15
N LEU A 14 17.07 9.27 8.64
CA LEU A 14 15.93 8.84 9.46
C LEU A 14 15.87 9.54 10.84
N ARG A 15 17.00 10.03 11.35
CA ARG A 15 17.06 10.77 12.63
C ARG A 15 16.67 12.25 12.50
N ARG A 16 16.51 12.78 11.28
CA ARG A 16 16.10 14.17 11.11
C ARG A 16 14.72 14.40 11.76
N PRO A 17 14.52 15.50 12.51
CA PRO A 17 13.22 15.84 13.05
C PRO A 17 12.16 15.88 11.94
N GLY A 18 10.99 15.27 12.16
CA GLY A 18 9.92 15.22 11.17
C GLY A 18 9.98 14.04 10.19
N ALA A 19 11.06 13.26 10.17
CA ALA A 19 11.21 12.16 9.21
C ALA A 19 10.13 11.07 9.40
N TYR A 20 9.93 10.60 10.63
CA TYR A 20 8.91 9.60 10.91
C TYR A 20 7.50 10.18 10.82
N GLU A 21 7.28 11.42 11.24
CA GLU A 21 6.00 12.10 11.10
C GLU A 21 5.58 12.19 9.64
N ARG A 22 6.52 12.56 8.75
CA ARG A 22 6.28 12.57 7.30
C ARG A 22 6.03 11.16 6.77
N LEU A 23 6.83 10.17 7.17
CA LEU A 23 6.64 8.77 6.74
C LEU A 23 5.24 8.24 7.10
N PHE A 24 4.81 8.46 8.34
CA PHE A 24 3.49 8.04 8.81
C PHE A 24 2.36 8.85 8.18
N LYS A 25 2.56 10.15 7.91
CA LYS A 25 1.58 10.97 7.19
C LYS A 25 1.38 10.47 5.75
N THR A 26 2.47 10.31 4.99
CA THR A 26 2.43 9.80 3.61
C THR A 26 1.78 8.43 3.56
N GLY A 27 2.21 7.52 4.45
CA GLY A 27 1.68 6.17 4.50
C GLY A 27 0.22 6.10 4.93
N GLY A 28 -0.21 6.98 5.84
CA GLY A 28 -1.58 7.08 6.30
C GLY A 28 -2.50 7.53 5.16
N ARG A 29 -2.09 8.55 4.40
CA ARG A 29 -2.83 9.00 3.21
C ARG A 29 -3.05 7.86 2.22
N LEU A 30 -1.99 7.11 1.87
CA LEU A 30 -2.08 5.99 0.93
C LEU A 30 -2.95 4.84 1.47
N ARG A 31 -2.72 4.41 2.72
CA ARG A 31 -3.47 3.31 3.35
C ARG A 31 -4.94 3.63 3.47
N ASP A 32 -5.27 4.79 4.03
CA ASP A 32 -6.64 5.18 4.33
C ASP A 32 -7.39 5.51 3.03
N GLY A 33 -6.70 6.09 2.03
CA GLY A 33 -7.23 6.30 0.69
C GLY A 33 -7.51 4.99 -0.06
N LEU A 34 -6.62 4.00 0.01
CA LEU A 34 -6.89 2.66 -0.52
C LEU A 34 -8.12 2.03 0.17
N ALA A 35 -8.22 2.15 1.49
CA ALA A 35 -9.37 1.65 2.23
C ALA A 35 -10.67 2.39 1.85
N ALA A 36 -10.60 3.69 1.59
CA ALA A 36 -11.73 4.47 1.09
C ALA A 36 -12.17 4.03 -0.31
N ALA A 37 -11.22 3.77 -1.22
CA ALA A 37 -11.51 3.26 -2.55
C ALA A 37 -12.17 1.87 -2.50
N VAL A 38 -11.70 0.98 -1.61
CA VAL A 38 -12.34 -0.33 -1.39
C VAL A 38 -13.83 -0.16 -1.01
N ARG A 39 -14.12 0.73 -0.07
CA ARG A 39 -15.51 1.03 0.35
C ARG A 39 -16.32 1.65 -0.78
N LYS A 40 -15.75 2.60 -1.52
CA LYS A 40 -16.38 3.28 -2.66
C LYS A 40 -16.87 2.29 -3.72
N HIS A 41 -16.09 1.26 -4.01
CA HIS A 41 -16.42 0.23 -5.01
C HIS A 41 -17.19 -0.98 -4.44
N GLY A 42 -17.58 -0.95 -3.16
CA GLY A 42 -18.37 -2.01 -2.54
C GLY A 42 -17.68 -3.38 -2.49
N LEU A 43 -16.35 -3.40 -2.46
CA LEU A 43 -15.57 -4.63 -2.49
C LEU A 43 -15.46 -5.26 -1.10
N ALA A 44 -15.65 -6.57 -1.01
CA ALA A 44 -15.29 -7.36 0.17
C ALA A 44 -13.76 -7.47 0.27
N ALA A 45 -13.14 -6.44 0.83
CA ALA A 45 -11.71 -6.38 1.08
C ALA A 45 -11.39 -5.53 2.31
N GLN A 46 -10.23 -5.78 2.91
CA GLN A 46 -9.71 -5.02 4.04
C GLN A 46 -8.29 -4.56 3.74
N VAL A 47 -7.98 -3.32 4.09
CA VAL A 47 -6.60 -2.81 4.10
C VAL A 47 -6.09 -2.93 5.52
N SER A 48 -4.96 -3.63 5.69
CA SER A 48 -4.38 -3.90 7.01
C SER A 48 -2.89 -3.62 7.03
N GLY A 49 -2.41 -3.13 8.18
CA GLY A 49 -1.02 -2.76 8.42
C GLY A 49 -0.85 -1.36 8.99
N GLU A 50 0.41 -1.00 9.21
CA GLU A 50 0.81 0.31 9.71
C GLU A 50 1.00 1.28 8.55
N PRO A 51 0.90 2.60 8.78
CA PRO A 51 1.06 3.58 7.72
C PRO A 51 2.30 3.36 6.83
N PRO A 52 3.51 3.06 7.36
CA PRO A 52 4.67 2.82 6.52
C PRO A 52 4.67 1.47 5.78
N VAL A 53 3.84 0.51 6.20
CA VAL A 53 3.75 -0.82 5.59
C VAL A 53 2.37 -1.45 5.77
N PHE A 54 1.65 -1.61 4.66
CA PHE A 54 0.30 -2.15 4.63
C PHE A 54 0.04 -2.95 3.35
N ASP A 55 -1.07 -3.67 3.28
CA ASP A 55 -1.58 -4.23 2.03
C ASP A 55 -3.11 -4.41 2.08
N ILE A 56 -3.67 -4.81 0.94
CA ILE A 56 -5.07 -5.17 0.74
C ILE A 56 -5.27 -6.69 0.75
N PHE A 57 -6.30 -7.14 1.45
CA PHE A 57 -6.74 -8.52 1.52
C PHE A 57 -8.18 -8.60 1.03
N PHE A 58 -8.42 -9.26 -0.10
CA PHE A 58 -9.76 -9.49 -0.64
C PHE A 58 -10.45 -10.62 0.14
N THR A 59 -11.13 -10.27 1.22
CA THR A 59 -11.85 -11.19 2.12
C THR A 59 -13.01 -10.47 2.79
N ASP A 60 -14.05 -11.23 3.14
CA ASP A 60 -15.18 -10.81 3.97
C ASP A 60 -14.94 -11.06 5.47
N ARG A 61 -13.85 -11.74 5.84
CA ARG A 61 -13.54 -12.10 7.23
C ARG A 61 -12.59 -11.09 7.87
N PRO A 62 -12.83 -10.66 9.13
CA PRO A 62 -11.92 -9.76 9.85
C PRO A 62 -10.47 -10.29 9.89
N ILE A 63 -9.51 -9.43 9.52
CA ILE A 63 -8.07 -9.76 9.58
C ILE A 63 -7.54 -9.42 10.99
N VAL A 64 -7.57 -10.41 11.89
CA VAL A 64 -7.07 -10.27 13.28
C VAL A 64 -5.80 -11.06 13.56
N ASP A 65 -5.44 -11.98 12.67
CA ASP A 65 -4.22 -12.78 12.77
C ASP A 65 -3.72 -13.21 11.38
N TYR A 66 -2.59 -13.92 11.36
CA TYR A 66 -2.03 -14.44 10.13
C TYR A 66 -2.94 -15.45 9.42
N ARG A 67 -3.67 -16.31 10.15
CA ARG A 67 -4.53 -17.34 9.54
C ARG A 67 -5.70 -16.70 8.80
N ALA A 68 -6.24 -15.60 9.33
CA ALA A 68 -7.26 -14.81 8.65
C ALA A 68 -6.78 -14.31 7.29
N THR A 69 -5.51 -13.91 7.15
CA THR A 69 -4.96 -13.45 5.85
C THR A 69 -4.97 -14.53 4.77
N LEU A 70 -4.90 -15.82 5.16
CA LEU A 70 -4.92 -16.94 4.23
C LEU A 70 -6.29 -17.17 3.58
N THR A 71 -7.34 -16.53 4.11
CA THR A 71 -8.69 -16.57 3.54
C THR A 71 -8.88 -15.62 2.36
N ALA A 72 -7.91 -14.73 2.11
CA ALA A 72 -7.99 -13.76 1.04
C ALA A 72 -7.94 -14.42 -0.35
N ASP A 73 -8.75 -13.89 -1.27
CA ASP A 73 -8.79 -14.31 -2.66
C ASP A 73 -7.48 -13.94 -3.38
N ARG A 74 -6.64 -14.95 -3.61
CA ARG A 74 -5.33 -14.80 -4.24
C ARG A 74 -5.41 -14.38 -5.70
N GLU A 75 -6.45 -14.77 -6.43
CA GLU A 75 -6.62 -14.38 -7.82
C GLU A 75 -7.02 -12.91 -7.92
N ARG A 76 -7.88 -12.41 -7.02
CA ARG A 76 -8.15 -10.97 -6.92
C ARG A 76 -6.93 -10.15 -6.54
N ILE A 77 -6.10 -10.62 -5.59
CA ILE A 77 -4.82 -9.97 -5.27
C ILE A 77 -3.90 -9.90 -6.50
N LYS A 78 -3.76 -11.02 -7.21
CA LYS A 78 -2.94 -11.09 -8.43
C LYS A 78 -3.44 -10.12 -9.50
N ARG A 79 -4.75 -10.10 -9.77
CA ARG A 79 -5.36 -9.18 -10.73
C ARG A 79 -5.17 -7.73 -10.29
N PHE A 80 -5.38 -7.42 -9.01
CA PHE A 80 -5.16 -6.07 -8.49
C PHE A 80 -3.71 -5.61 -8.72
N ASN A 81 -2.72 -6.45 -8.41
CA ASN A 81 -1.31 -6.15 -8.67
C ASN A 81 -1.01 -5.94 -10.18
N GLN A 82 -1.67 -6.69 -11.06
CA GLN A 82 -1.55 -6.50 -12.52
C GLN A 82 -2.18 -5.18 -12.97
N GLU A 83 -3.34 -4.81 -12.41
CA GLU A 83 -4.03 -3.55 -12.71
C GLU A 83 -3.22 -2.34 -12.25
N LEU A 84 -2.55 -2.42 -11.10
CA LEU A 84 -1.61 -1.40 -10.66
C LEU A 84 -0.45 -1.24 -11.65
N LEU A 85 0.18 -2.36 -12.03
CA LEU A 85 1.31 -2.35 -12.96
C LEU A 85 0.93 -1.76 -14.32
N ARG A 86 -0.25 -2.12 -14.85
CA ARG A 86 -0.79 -1.58 -16.11
C ARG A 86 -0.98 -0.07 -16.09
N ARG A 87 -1.19 0.52 -14.91
CA ARG A 87 -1.40 1.96 -14.68
C ARG A 87 -0.14 2.68 -14.18
N GLY A 88 1.00 1.99 -14.12
CA GLY A 88 2.29 2.59 -13.78
C GLY A 88 2.69 2.52 -12.30
N ALA A 89 1.92 1.84 -11.45
CA ALA A 89 2.28 1.61 -10.05
C ALA A 89 2.87 0.21 -9.84
N VAL A 90 4.11 0.14 -9.36
CA VAL A 90 4.78 -1.12 -9.04
C VAL A 90 4.75 -1.36 -7.54
N LYS A 91 4.21 -2.50 -7.11
CA LYS A 91 4.31 -2.98 -5.72
C LYS A 91 4.87 -4.39 -5.65
N ALA A 92 5.43 -4.74 -4.49
CA ALA A 92 5.73 -6.13 -4.17
C ALA A 92 4.42 -6.94 -4.06
N VAL A 93 4.49 -8.25 -4.25
CA VAL A 93 3.31 -9.13 -4.34
C VAL A 93 2.40 -9.04 -3.10
N ASN A 94 3.01 -8.84 -1.93
CA ASN A 94 2.43 -9.16 -0.63
C ASN A 94 2.46 -8.01 0.39
N LYS A 95 3.12 -6.87 0.08
CA LYS A 95 3.11 -5.62 0.88
C LYS A 95 3.41 -4.39 0.04
N ILE A 96 2.88 -3.25 0.47
CA ILE A 96 3.26 -1.91 0.02
C ILE A 96 4.19 -1.31 1.08
N TYR A 97 5.33 -0.78 0.65
CA TYR A 97 6.31 -0.09 1.50
C TYR A 97 6.38 1.37 1.10
N VAL A 98 6.27 2.25 2.08
CA VAL A 98 6.31 3.70 1.86
C VAL A 98 7.72 4.19 2.11
N SER A 99 8.21 5.06 1.22
CA SER A 99 9.51 5.72 1.33
C SER A 99 9.38 7.19 1.69
N LEU A 100 10.40 7.74 2.37
CA LEU A 100 10.59 9.18 2.52
C LEU A 100 10.84 9.90 1.19
N ALA A 101 11.13 9.18 0.10
CA ALA A 101 11.30 9.76 -1.21
C ALA A 101 9.98 10.26 -1.83
N HIS A 102 8.82 9.73 -1.41
CA HIS A 102 7.55 10.07 -2.04
C HIS A 102 7.15 11.53 -1.82
N THR A 103 6.79 12.18 -2.91
CA THR A 103 6.16 13.50 -2.96
C THR A 103 4.66 13.40 -2.73
N ASP A 104 3.99 14.53 -2.52
CA ASP A 104 2.52 14.54 -2.45
C ASP A 104 1.88 14.16 -3.80
N GLN A 105 2.53 14.50 -4.92
CA GLN A 105 2.07 14.08 -6.26
C GLN A 105 2.13 12.57 -6.43
N ASP A 106 3.22 11.92 -5.99
CA ASP A 106 3.32 10.45 -6.03
C ASP A 106 2.16 9.80 -5.24
N VAL A 107 1.77 10.42 -4.13
CA VAL A 107 0.63 9.94 -3.31
C VAL A 107 -0.67 10.11 -4.07
N ASP A 108 -0.92 11.29 -4.63
CA ASP A 108 -2.16 11.60 -5.33
C ASP A 108 -2.34 10.70 -6.58
N ASP A 109 -1.29 10.55 -7.38
CA ASP A 109 -1.29 9.66 -8.55
C ASP A 109 -1.53 8.20 -8.14
N THR A 110 -0.89 7.75 -7.07
CA THR A 110 -1.07 6.37 -6.57
C THR A 110 -2.50 6.14 -6.08
N LEU A 111 -3.12 7.14 -5.44
CA LEU A 111 -4.51 7.05 -4.98
C LEU A 111 -5.50 6.97 -6.15
N GLU A 112 -5.26 7.72 -7.23
CA GLU A 112 -6.04 7.60 -8.45
C GLU A 112 -5.88 6.20 -9.08
N ILE A 113 -4.64 5.69 -9.16
CA ILE A 113 -4.38 4.34 -9.66
C ILE A 113 -5.08 3.27 -8.81
N PHE A 114 -5.07 3.40 -7.48
CA PHE A 114 -5.79 2.50 -6.58
C PHE A 114 -7.30 2.49 -6.87
N ASP A 115 -7.89 3.68 -7.05
CA ASP A 115 -9.31 3.79 -7.36
C ASP A 115 -9.66 3.11 -8.69
N GLN A 116 -8.89 3.41 -9.75
CA GLN A 116 -9.11 2.84 -11.08
C GLN A 116 -8.87 1.31 -11.12
N ALA A 117 -7.88 0.81 -10.39
CA ALA A 117 -7.60 -0.62 -10.28
C ALA A 117 -8.72 -1.34 -9.52
N LEU A 118 -9.23 -0.78 -8.42
CA LEU A 118 -10.34 -1.37 -7.69
C LEU A 118 -11.66 -1.30 -8.47
N ALA A 119 -11.88 -0.26 -9.28
CA ALA A 119 -13.00 -0.20 -10.20
C ALA A 119 -12.99 -1.38 -11.20
N ALA A 120 -11.81 -1.72 -11.76
CA ALA A 120 -11.67 -2.87 -12.66
C ALA A 120 -11.96 -4.20 -11.95
N ILE A 121 -11.47 -4.37 -10.72
CA ILE A 121 -11.74 -5.56 -9.89
C ILE A 121 -13.24 -5.69 -9.59
N ALA A 122 -13.93 -4.58 -9.31
CA ALA A 122 -15.37 -4.57 -9.07
C ALA A 122 -16.19 -4.91 -10.32
N ALA A 123 -15.74 -4.48 -11.50
CA ALA A 123 -16.37 -4.82 -12.78
C ALA A 123 -16.16 -6.29 -13.20
N GLY A 124 -15.33 -7.05 -12.47
CA GLY A 124 -15.02 -8.45 -12.78
C GLY A 124 -14.19 -8.65 -14.04
N THR A 125 -13.63 -7.57 -14.58
CA THR A 125 -12.80 -7.57 -15.80
C THR A 125 -11.35 -7.94 -15.50
#